data_AF-A0A9Q0VJD0-F1
#
_entry.id   AF-A0A9Q0VJD0-F1
#
_cell.length_a   1.000
_cell.length_b   1.000
_cell.length_c   1.000
_cell.angle_alpha   90.00
_cell.angle_beta   90.00
_cell.angle_gamma   90.00
#
_symmetry.space_group_name_H-M   'P 1'
#
loop_
_entity.id
_entity.type
_entity.pdbx_description
1 polymer ?
#
loop_
_entity_poly.entity_id
_entity_poly.type
_entity_poly.pdbx_seq_one_letter_code
_entity_poly.pdbx_strand_id
1 'polypeptide(L)'
;MMKPPPQEQEEDEERRRQRKLEEALEVKSLRRIISAYLNYPDAVEEDVIRYERSFRKLPPSHKALLSHYPLKFQSLRRCISINSYFIFNMLQAFEPPLDMSQDIDDCGGIAP
;
A
#
# COMPACT_ATOMS: atom_id res chain seq x y z
N MET A 1 -15.47 7.45 -49.46
CA MET A 1 -15.31 8.09 -48.14
C MET A 1 -14.40 9.30 -48.29
N MET A 2 -14.83 10.50 -47.86
CA MET A 2 -13.95 11.67 -47.71
C MET A 2 -13.03 11.43 -46.49
N LYS A 3 -11.72 11.66 -46.62
CA LYS A 3 -10.79 11.64 -45.48
C LYS A 3 -11.05 12.88 -44.61
N PRO A 4 -11.09 12.76 -43.27
CA PRO A 4 -11.24 13.91 -42.39
C PRO A 4 -10.04 14.87 -42.55
N PRO A 5 -10.23 16.19 -42.35
CA PRO A 5 -9.18 17.19 -42.50
C PRO A 5 -7.97 16.92 -41.57
N PRO A 6 -6.74 17.31 -41.97
CA PRO A 6 -5.51 16.98 -41.26
C PRO A 6 -5.48 17.41 -39.78
N GLN A 7 -6.13 18.52 -39.44
CA GLN A 7 -6.19 19.06 -38.08
C GLN A 7 -7.01 18.16 -37.14
N GLU A 8 -8.11 17.57 -37.61
CA GLU A 8 -8.92 16.64 -36.80
C GLU A 8 -8.18 15.35 -36.50
N GLN A 9 -7.31 14.89 -37.41
CA GLN A 9 -6.47 13.70 -37.22
C GLN A 9 -5.37 13.92 -36.18
N GLU A 10 -4.75 15.10 -36.18
CA GLU A 10 -3.66 15.46 -35.25
C GLU A 10 -4.20 15.60 -33.81
N GLU A 11 -5.36 16.23 -33.65
CA GLU A 11 -6.04 16.32 -32.35
C GLU A 11 -6.50 14.94 -31.83
N ASP A 12 -6.96 14.04 -32.71
CA ASP A 12 -7.33 12.68 -32.33
C ASP A 12 -6.12 11.86 -31.85
N GLU A 13 -4.97 12.03 -32.49
CA GLU A 13 -3.72 11.43 -32.05
C GLU A 13 -3.27 11.96 -30.70
N GLU A 14 -3.34 13.27 -30.47
CA GLU A 14 -3.00 13.89 -29.19
C GLU A 14 -3.91 13.39 -28.07
N ARG A 15 -5.24 13.37 -28.29
CA ARG A 15 -6.21 12.77 -27.37
C ARG A 15 -5.88 11.30 -27.06
N ARG A 16 -5.44 10.53 -28.06
CA ARG A 16 -5.05 9.13 -27.87
C ARG A 16 -3.76 9.00 -27.06
N ARG A 17 -2.77 9.88 -27.26
CA ARG A 17 -1.53 9.91 -26.47
C ARG A 17 -1.81 10.28 -25.02
N GLN A 18 -2.68 11.26 -24.80
CA GLN A 18 -3.09 11.68 -23.46
C GLN A 18 -3.78 10.54 -22.70
N ARG A 19 -4.77 9.86 -23.30
CA ARG A 19 -5.43 8.71 -22.66
C ARG A 19 -4.45 7.61 -22.26
N LYS A 20 -3.49 7.28 -23.14
CA LYS A 20 -2.43 6.30 -22.81
C LYS A 20 -1.55 6.73 -21.64
N LEU A 21 -1.26 8.02 -21.53
CA LEU A 21 -0.49 8.55 -20.41
C LEU A 21 -1.29 8.48 -19.11
N GLU A 22 -2.57 8.85 -19.15
CA GLU A 22 -3.49 8.74 -18.00
C GLU A 22 -3.62 7.29 -17.52
N GLU A 23 -3.86 6.34 -18.43
CA GLU A 23 -3.90 4.91 -18.14
C GLU A 23 -2.60 4.42 -17.48
N ALA A 24 -1.44 4.85 -17.98
CA ALA A 24 -0.15 4.47 -17.39
C ALA A 24 0.04 5.01 -15.96
N LEU A 25 -0.41 6.25 -15.70
CA LEU A 25 -0.36 6.86 -14.37
C LEU A 25 -1.34 6.20 -13.40
N GLU A 26 -2.52 5.78 -13.87
CA GLU A 26 -3.48 5.00 -13.09
C GLU A 26 -2.89 3.65 -12.68
N VAL A 27 -2.29 2.91 -13.61
CA VAL A 27 -1.62 1.63 -13.32
C VAL A 27 -0.49 1.82 -12.31
N LYS A 28 0.34 2.87 -12.48
CA LYS A 28 1.40 3.19 -11.53
C LYS A 28 0.85 3.50 -10.13
N SER A 29 -0.24 4.26 -10.05
CA SER A 29 -0.87 4.62 -8.79
C SER A 29 -1.50 3.40 -8.11
N LEU A 30 -2.17 2.54 -8.88
CA LEU A 30 -2.76 1.30 -8.39
C LEU A 30 -1.69 0.38 -7.80
N ARG A 31 -0.54 0.20 -8.48
CA ARG A 31 0.58 -0.58 -7.95
C ARG A 31 1.06 -0.07 -6.60
N ARG A 32 1.23 1.25 -6.45
CA ARG A 32 1.62 1.86 -5.16
C ARG A 32 0.62 1.57 -4.05
N ILE A 33 -0.67 1.59 -4.36
CA ILE A 33 -1.73 1.28 -3.39
C ILE A 33 -1.65 -0.20 -2.98
N ILE A 34 -1.48 -1.11 -3.95
CA ILE A 34 -1.35 -2.55 -3.71
C ILE A 34 -0.11 -2.82 -2.84
N SER A 35 1.05 -2.27 -3.18
CA SER A 35 2.27 -2.43 -2.38
C SER A 35 2.08 -1.93 -0.94
N ALA A 36 1.35 -0.84 -0.74
CA ALA A 36 1.04 -0.34 0.60
C ALA A 36 0.15 -1.31 1.40
N TYR A 37 -0.84 -1.96 0.75
CA TYR A 37 -1.65 -3.00 1.37
C TYR A 37 -0.83 -4.26 1.69
N LEU A 38 0.06 -4.68 0.79
CA LEU A 38 0.93 -5.83 1.02
C LEU A 38 1.89 -5.60 2.19
N ASN A 39 2.41 -4.38 2.32
CA ASN A 39 3.30 -3.97 3.40
C ASN A 39 2.57 -3.71 4.74
N TYR A 40 1.23 -3.74 4.77
CA TYR A 40 0.46 -3.44 5.98
C TYR A 40 0.89 -4.26 7.20
N PRO A 41 1.01 -5.61 7.16
CA PRO A 41 1.28 -6.41 8.35
C PRO A 41 2.64 -6.08 8.99
N ASP A 42 3.67 -5.88 8.17
CA ASP A 42 5.02 -5.60 8.65
C ASP A 42 5.12 -4.20 9.25
N ALA A 43 4.54 -3.21 8.56
CA ALA A 43 4.55 -1.82 9.05
C ALA A 43 3.84 -1.68 10.40
N VAL A 44 2.68 -2.32 10.58
CA VAL A 44 1.94 -2.23 11.85
C VAL A 44 2.54 -3.08 12.96
N GLU A 45 3.20 -4.20 12.65
CA GLU A 45 3.95 -4.97 13.65
C GLU A 45 5.17 -4.19 14.15
N GLU A 46 5.89 -3.49 13.26
CA GLU A 46 7.01 -2.62 13.65
C GLU A 46 6.58 -1.53 14.64
N ASP A 47 5.40 -0.94 14.43
CA ASP A 47 4.79 0.01 15.36
C ASP A 47 4.54 -0.62 16.74
N VAL A 48 3.95 -1.82 16.80
CA VAL A 48 3.71 -2.54 18.06
C VAL A 48 5.03 -2.86 18.76
N ILE A 49 6.04 -3.32 18.03
CA ILE A 49 7.39 -3.56 18.55
C ILE A 49 7.98 -2.28 19.14
N ARG A 50 7.83 -1.14 18.46
CA ARG A 50 8.29 0.16 18.95
C ARG A 50 7.58 0.56 20.25
N TYR A 51 6.28 0.32 20.37
CA TYR A 51 5.52 0.58 21.60
C TYR A 51 5.99 -0.31 22.75
N GLU A 52 6.20 -1.60 22.49
CA GLU A 52 6.74 -2.52 23.49
C GLU A 52 8.13 -2.12 23.97
N ARG A 53 9.04 -1.77 23.05
CA ARG A 53 10.39 -1.30 23.38
C ARG A 53 10.33 -0.07 24.26
N SER A 54 9.44 0.87 23.94
CA SER A 54 9.23 2.09 24.73
C SER A 54 8.71 1.76 26.13
N PHE A 55 7.73 0.87 26.24
CA PHE A 55 7.20 0.39 27.52
C PHE A 55 8.28 -0.31 28.37
N ARG A 56 9.13 -1.14 27.75
CA ARG A 56 10.23 -1.84 28.45
C ARG A 56 11.24 -0.89 29.08
N LYS A 57 11.46 0.29 28.50
CA LYS A 57 12.38 1.32 29.03
C LYS A 57 11.84 2.04 30.28
N LEU A 58 10.55 1.92 30.59
CA LEU A 58 9.95 2.62 31.73
C LEU A 58 10.41 2.06 33.09
N PRO A 59 10.55 2.92 34.12
CA PRO A 59 10.74 2.47 35.50
C PRO A 59 9.58 1.60 35.99
N PRO A 60 9.81 0.70 36.98
CA PRO A 60 8.77 -0.17 37.52
C PRO A 60 7.53 0.58 38.04
N SER A 61 7.71 1.73 38.69
CA SER A 61 6.60 2.56 39.19
C SER A 61 5.67 3.02 38.06
N HIS A 62 6.21 3.42 36.91
CA HIS A 62 5.42 3.84 35.75
C HIS A 62 4.78 2.65 35.04
N LYS A 63 5.47 1.50 34.98
CA LYS A 63 4.90 0.26 34.44
C LYS A 63 3.70 -0.22 35.26
N ALA A 64 3.72 -0.04 36.58
CA ALA A 64 2.61 -0.42 37.45
C ALA A 64 1.32 0.36 37.11
N LEU A 65 1.43 1.64 36.74
CA LEU A 65 0.30 2.46 36.27
C LEU A 65 -0.25 1.96 34.92
N LEU A 66 0.57 1.26 34.14
CA LEU A 66 0.28 0.78 32.79
C LEU A 66 0.26 -0.76 32.72
N SER A 67 -0.13 -1.43 33.81
CA SER A 67 -0.10 -2.89 33.94
C SER A 67 -0.90 -3.65 32.87
N HIS A 68 -1.88 -2.99 32.25
CA HIS A 68 -2.73 -3.53 31.18
C HIS A 68 -2.09 -3.48 29.77
N TYR A 69 -0.97 -2.78 29.59
CA TYR A 69 -0.33 -2.61 28.27
C TYR A 69 0.10 -3.91 27.58
N PRO A 70 0.67 -4.92 28.28
CA PRO A 70 0.99 -6.20 27.65
C PRO A 70 -0.23 -6.85 26.97
N LEU A 71 -1.39 -6.82 27.62
CA LEU A 71 -2.65 -7.31 27.03
C LEU A 71 -3.10 -6.46 25.85
N LYS A 72 -2.94 -5.13 25.93
CA LYS A 72 -3.21 -4.23 24.81
C LYS A 72 -2.37 -4.59 23.57
N PHE A 73 -1.07 -4.85 23.73
CA PHE A 73 -0.21 -5.26 22.61
C PHE A 73 -0.64 -6.59 22.00
N GLN A 74 -1.04 -7.56 22.82
CA GLN A 74 -1.59 -8.82 22.34
C GLN A 74 -2.89 -8.61 21.55
N SER A 75 -3.81 -7.79 22.05
CA SER A 75 -5.05 -7.45 21.36
C SER A 75 -4.79 -6.73 20.04
N LEU A 76 -3.84 -5.80 20.00
CA LEU A 76 -3.43 -5.14 18.76
C LEU A 76 -2.97 -6.15 17.70
N ARG A 77 -2.12 -7.13 18.06
CA ARG A 77 -1.69 -8.16 17.12
C ARG A 77 -2.83 -9.04 16.59
N ARG A 78 -3.84 -9.33 17.42
CA ARG A 78 -5.05 -10.03 16.95
C ARG A 78 -5.83 -9.20 15.93
N CYS A 79 -6.00 -7.90 16.20
CA CYS A 79 -6.65 -6.99 15.25
C CYS A 79 -5.86 -6.87 13.95
N ILE A 80 -4.52 -6.75 14.03
CA ILE A 80 -3.63 -6.74 12.87
C ILE A 80 -3.84 -8.01 12.04
N SER A 81 -3.86 -9.18 12.67
CA SER A 81 -4.08 -10.46 11.97
C SER A 81 -5.41 -10.49 11.20
N ILE A 82 -6.51 -10.02 11.81
CA ILE A 82 -7.83 -9.94 11.16
C ILE A 82 -7.80 -8.96 9.98
N ASN A 83 -7.18 -7.79 10.17
CA ASN A 83 -7.07 -6.76 9.13
C ASN A 83 -6.24 -7.25 7.95
N SER A 84 -5.09 -7.88 8.21
CA SER A 84 -4.24 -8.48 7.17
C SER A 84 -4.99 -9.55 6.40
N TYR A 85 -5.74 -10.41 7.09
CA TYR A 85 -6.59 -11.42 6.44
C TYR A 85 -7.63 -10.77 5.52
N PHE A 86 -8.32 -9.72 5.98
CA PHE A 86 -9.27 -8.98 5.14
C PHE A 86 -8.59 -8.39 3.90
N ILE A 87 -7.46 -7.71 4.08
CA ILE A 87 -6.70 -7.07 2.99
C ILE A 87 -6.27 -8.11 1.95
N PHE A 88 -5.69 -9.24 2.37
CA PHE A 88 -5.24 -10.26 1.44
C PHE A 88 -6.38 -10.92 0.67
N ASN A 89 -7.52 -11.17 1.32
CA ASN A 89 -8.70 -11.68 0.61
C ASN A 89 -9.25 -10.67 -0.41
N MET A 90 -9.27 -9.38 -0.05
CA MET A 90 -9.68 -8.31 -0.97
C MET A 90 -8.76 -8.27 -2.20
N LEU A 91 -7.44 -8.33 -2.00
CA LEU A 91 -6.47 -8.35 -3.09
C LEU A 91 -6.57 -9.63 -3.96
N GLN A 92 -6.94 -10.76 -3.38
CA GLN A 92 -7.16 -12.00 -4.14
C GLN A 92 -8.44 -12.00 -4.97
N ALA A 93 -9.38 -11.11 -4.69
CA ALA A 93 -10.68 -11.04 -5.38
C ALA A 93 -10.62 -10.32 -6.74
N PHE A 94 -9.47 -9.74 -7.13
CA PHE A 94 -9.31 -9.12 -8.44
C PHE A 94 -9.25 -10.18 -9.57
N GLU A 95 -9.82 -9.84 -10.73
CA GLU A 95 -9.75 -10.64 -11.95
C GLU A 95 -9.12 -9.82 -13.09
N PRO A 96 -7.98 -10.24 -13.66
CA PRO A 96 -7.17 -11.42 -13.31
C PRO A 96 -6.55 -11.32 -11.90
N PRO A 97 -6.20 -12.45 -11.26
CA PRO A 97 -5.55 -12.45 -9.95
C PRO A 97 -4.30 -11.57 -9.96
N LEU A 98 -4.13 -10.78 -8.91
CA LEU A 98 -2.91 -10.00 -8.72
C LEU A 98 -1.69 -10.94 -8.63
N ASP A 99 -0.69 -10.72 -9.48
CA ASP A 99 0.57 -11.43 -9.44
C ASP A 99 1.47 -10.85 -8.33
N MET A 100 1.41 -11.47 -7.16
CA MET A 100 2.17 -11.11 -5.95
C MET A 100 3.70 -11.26 -6.11
N SER A 101 4.20 -11.83 -7.21
CA SER A 101 5.63 -12.09 -7.41
C SER A 101 6.40 -10.92 -8.03
N GLN A 102 5.70 -9.85 -8.46
CA GLN A 102 6.30 -8.73 -9.21
C GLN A 102 6.52 -7.45 -8.40
N ASP A 103 6.12 -7.40 -7.12
CA ASP A 103 6.04 -6.14 -6.35
C ASP A 103 7.29 -5.82 -5.49
N ILE A 104 8.47 -6.29 -5.90
CA ILE A 104 9.74 -5.85 -5.31
C ILE A 104 10.52 -5.06 -6.37
N ASP A 105 10.67 -3.76 -6.12
CA ASP A 105 11.49 -2.75 -6.83
C ASP A 105 10.91 -2.05 -8.07
N ASP A 106 10.44 -0.81 -7.86
CA ASP A 106 11.06 0.38 -8.48
C ASP A 106 10.75 1.64 -7.64
N CYS A 107 11.32 1.69 -6.43
CA CYS A 107 11.59 2.97 -5.80
C CYS A 107 12.78 3.59 -6.55
N GLY A 108 12.53 4.08 -7.77
CA GLY A 108 13.47 4.83 -8.57
C GLY A 108 13.96 6.04 -7.78
N GLY A 109 15.13 5.88 -7.17
CA GLY A 109 15.84 6.93 -6.47
C GLY A 109 16.12 8.06 -7.45
N ILE A 110 15.43 9.18 -7.25
CA ILE A 110 15.96 10.47 -7.66
C ILE A 110 17.11 10.75 -6.68
N ALA A 111 18.31 10.29 -7.04
CA ALA A 111 19.54 10.78 -6.43
C ALA A 111 19.78 12.23 -6.90
N PRO A 112 20.36 13.09 -6.04
CA PRO A 112 20.42 14.54 -6.23
C PRO A 112 21.33 15.00 -7.37
#